data_AF-B7Q4K6-F1
#
_entry.id   AF-B7Q4K6-F1
#
_cell.length_a   1.000
_cell.length_b   1.000
_cell.length_c   1.000
_cell.angle_alpha   90.00
_cell.angle_beta   90.00
_cell.angle_gamma   90.00
#
_symmetry.space_group_name_H-M   'P 1'
#
loop_
_entity.id
_entity.type
_entity.pdbx_description
1 polymer ?
#
loop_
_entity_poly.entity_id
_entity_poly.type
_entity_poly.pdbx_seq_one_letter_code
_entity_poly.pdbx_strand_id
1 'polypeptide(L)'
;MTDAPVDLSTDDDKGYNRSQLVCCFSMLMALIKRCHWPTDLEASAAFSSALNVTRDGAAYCRHPATAYMLSLLPSISLIMRTYNLLWTREARAKVHPAFASAYDIHDSERNAALGLRSDVDFSEPFNCKQPLDRVKSFMFNIQDYGLQILGNAGQCLGPEFYRCPGLCEALASSALAGLDQLPDYRLRPIVHILHLVISRGGCLDARIDGKRGIERKKRIVRFVKPFVLHCPCELRGTVVLPLLKALFPFVFQKLNSKWENFRLKYGN
;
A
#
# COMPACT_ATOMS: atom_id res chain seq x y z
N MET A 1 -16.41 -5.67 22.50
CA MET A 1 -16.94 -4.40 21.99
C MET A 1 -15.85 -3.36 22.23
N THR A 2 -15.63 -2.37 21.35
CA THR A 2 -14.68 -1.28 21.66
C THR A 2 -15.29 -0.41 22.75
N ASP A 3 -14.45 0.12 23.63
CA ASP A 3 -14.90 1.02 24.69
C ASP A 3 -15.32 2.38 24.14
N ALA A 4 -16.05 3.15 24.95
CA ALA A 4 -16.44 4.51 24.65
C ALA A 4 -15.21 5.43 24.45
N PRO A 5 -15.34 6.55 23.74
CA PRO A 5 -14.26 7.53 23.61
C PRO A 5 -13.81 8.02 24.99
N VAL A 6 -12.51 8.03 25.18
CA VAL A 6 -11.86 8.54 26.39
C VAL A 6 -11.68 10.05 26.24
N ASP A 7 -12.03 10.82 27.27
CA ASP A 7 -11.89 12.28 27.29
C ASP A 7 -10.42 12.69 27.17
N LEU A 8 -10.19 13.86 26.55
CA LEU A 8 -8.85 14.38 26.23
C LEU A 8 -7.91 14.54 27.44
N SER A 9 -8.46 14.53 28.66
CA SER A 9 -7.75 14.72 29.93
C SER A 9 -7.16 13.44 30.54
N THR A 10 -7.39 12.28 29.92
CA THR A 10 -6.95 10.98 30.46
C THR A 10 -5.96 10.29 29.52
N ASP A 11 -4.94 9.65 30.11
CA ASP A 11 -3.90 8.94 29.35
C ASP A 11 -4.53 7.76 28.59
N ASP A 12 -4.48 7.80 27.26
CA ASP A 12 -5.08 6.79 26.38
C ASP A 12 -4.00 5.78 25.97
N ASP A 13 -3.84 4.70 26.75
CA ASP A 13 -2.95 3.57 26.43
C ASP A 13 -3.17 3.05 25.01
N LYS A 14 -4.42 3.04 24.53
CA LYS A 14 -4.77 2.60 23.17
C LYS A 14 -4.34 3.63 22.13
N GLY A 15 -4.32 4.90 22.49
CA GLY A 15 -3.73 6.00 21.73
C GLY A 15 -2.24 5.81 21.54
N TYR A 16 -1.52 5.48 22.62
CA TYR A 16 -0.09 5.16 22.58
C TYR A 16 0.19 3.94 21.70
N ASN A 17 -0.55 2.85 21.88
CA ASN A 17 -0.36 1.64 21.06
C ASN A 17 -0.57 1.89 19.56
N ARG A 18 -1.58 2.70 19.21
CA ARG A 18 -1.83 3.10 17.81
C ARG A 18 -0.71 3.97 17.26
N SER A 19 -0.18 4.90 18.06
CA SER A 19 0.90 5.79 17.62
C SER A 19 2.20 5.01 17.39
N GLN A 20 2.51 4.02 18.24
CA GLN A 20 3.65 3.13 18.05
C GLN A 20 3.55 2.34 16.73
N LEU A 21 2.40 1.74 16.43
CA LEU A 21 2.19 1.03 15.16
C LEU A 21 2.36 1.94 13.95
N VAL A 22 1.79 3.15 14.00
CA VAL A 22 1.93 4.15 12.92
C VAL A 22 3.39 4.58 12.78
N CYS A 23 4.09 4.79 13.89
CA CYS A 23 5.51 5.12 13.90
C CYS A 23 6.33 4.01 13.22
N CYS A 24 6.16 2.74 13.63
CA CYS A 24 6.83 1.60 13.01
C CYS A 24 6.57 1.52 11.50
N PHE A 25 5.31 1.60 11.07
CA PHE A 25 4.96 1.54 9.64
C PHE A 25 5.51 2.74 8.87
N SER A 26 5.52 3.92 9.47
CA SER A 26 6.09 5.13 8.85
C SER A 26 7.61 5.01 8.67
N MET A 27 8.33 4.42 9.62
CA MET A 27 9.77 4.17 9.53
C MET A 27 10.09 3.12 8.46
N LEU A 28 9.38 2.00 8.45
CA LEU A 28 9.52 0.96 7.42
C LEU A 28 9.22 1.54 6.03
N MET A 29 8.21 2.40 5.94
CA MET A 29 7.88 3.11 4.72
C MET A 29 8.95 4.09 4.27
N ALA A 30 9.51 4.86 5.19
CA ALA A 30 10.63 5.76 4.90
C ALA A 30 11.84 4.98 4.38
N LEU A 31 12.16 3.84 5.00
CA LEU A 31 13.25 2.96 4.60
C LEU A 31 13.03 2.47 3.16
N ILE A 32 11.87 1.86 2.88
CA ILE A 32 11.57 1.29 1.56
C ILE A 32 11.59 2.35 0.45
N LYS A 33 11.20 3.59 0.73
CA LYS A 33 11.15 4.66 -0.29
C LYS A 33 12.45 5.41 -0.48
N ARG A 34 13.28 5.53 0.56
CA ARG A 34 14.44 6.44 0.54
C ARG A 34 15.76 5.70 0.43
N CYS A 35 15.84 4.47 0.97
CA CYS A 35 17.07 3.70 0.93
C CYS A 35 17.23 3.04 -0.45
N HIS A 36 18.28 3.45 -1.16
CA HIS A 36 18.68 2.92 -2.45
C HIS A 36 20.20 2.77 -2.48
N TRP A 37 20.69 1.81 -3.24
CA TRP A 37 22.13 1.64 -3.45
C TRP A 37 22.63 2.71 -4.44
N PRO A 38 23.90 3.15 -4.32
CA PRO A 38 24.47 4.16 -5.20
C PRO A 38 24.61 3.60 -6.62
N THR A 39 24.02 4.27 -7.62
CA THR A 39 24.05 3.82 -9.02
C THR A 39 25.44 3.92 -9.67
N ASP A 40 26.39 4.55 -9.01
CA ASP A 40 27.74 4.74 -9.53
C ASP A 40 28.59 3.45 -9.43
N LEU A 41 29.27 3.13 -10.52
CA LEU A 41 30.08 1.91 -10.68
C LEU A 41 31.31 1.92 -9.75
N GLU A 42 31.90 3.09 -9.52
CA GLU A 42 33.04 3.23 -8.61
C GLU A 42 32.63 3.14 -7.13
N ALA A 43 31.48 3.73 -6.77
CA ALA A 43 30.91 3.54 -5.43
C ALA A 43 30.54 2.07 -5.17
N SER A 44 30.11 1.34 -6.20
CA SER A 44 29.81 -0.10 -6.11
C SER A 44 31.04 -0.97 -5.86
N ALA A 45 32.26 -0.52 -6.19
CA ALA A 45 33.50 -1.26 -5.88
C ALA A 45 33.72 -1.40 -4.36
N ALA A 46 33.33 -0.37 -3.58
CA ALA A 46 33.31 -0.43 -2.12
C ALA A 46 32.26 -1.41 -1.56
N PHE A 47 31.27 -1.78 -2.37
CA PHE A 47 30.24 -2.78 -2.05
C PHE A 47 30.46 -4.12 -2.77
N SER A 48 31.66 -4.38 -3.29
CA SER A 48 32.00 -5.59 -4.04
C SER A 48 31.62 -6.90 -3.31
N SER A 49 31.69 -6.92 -1.98
CA SER A 49 31.26 -8.07 -1.14
C SER A 49 29.74 -8.29 -1.09
N ALA A 50 28.94 -7.27 -1.40
CA ALA A 50 27.48 -7.30 -1.44
C ALA A 50 26.91 -7.34 -2.87
N LEU A 51 27.77 -7.36 -3.89
CA LEU A 51 27.40 -7.42 -5.29
C LEU A 51 26.91 -8.85 -5.62
N ASN A 52 25.67 -8.96 -6.09
CA ASN A 52 25.09 -10.20 -6.55
C ASN A 52 24.75 -10.08 -8.02
N VAL A 53 24.78 -11.19 -8.74
CA VAL A 53 24.44 -11.22 -10.17
C VAL A 53 23.14 -12.01 -10.32
N THR A 54 22.17 -11.41 -11.00
CA THR A 54 20.96 -12.12 -11.42
C THR A 54 21.27 -13.14 -12.51
N ARG A 55 20.36 -14.08 -12.79
CA ARG A 55 20.58 -15.07 -13.86
C ARG A 55 20.72 -14.40 -15.23
N ASP A 56 20.01 -13.28 -15.44
CA ASP A 56 20.14 -12.41 -16.61
C ASP A 56 21.49 -11.63 -16.69
N GLY A 57 22.42 -11.83 -15.76
CA GLY A 57 23.74 -11.17 -15.77
C GLY A 57 23.73 -9.73 -15.23
N ALA A 58 22.57 -9.20 -14.84
CA ALA A 58 22.50 -7.87 -14.22
C ALA A 58 22.99 -7.93 -12.76
N ALA A 59 24.01 -7.13 -12.46
CA ALA A 59 24.52 -6.95 -11.11
C ALA A 59 23.55 -6.10 -10.27
N TYR A 60 23.33 -6.49 -9.01
CA TYR A 60 22.59 -5.72 -8.02
C TYR A 60 23.28 -5.82 -6.65
N CYS A 61 23.20 -4.75 -5.86
CA CYS A 61 23.70 -4.76 -4.49
C CYS A 61 22.60 -5.25 -3.54
N ARG A 62 22.92 -6.19 -2.66
CA ARG A 62 22.02 -6.62 -1.59
C ARG A 62 21.86 -5.49 -0.57
N HIS A 63 20.63 -5.08 -0.31
CA HIS A 63 20.39 -4.04 0.70
C HIS A 63 20.70 -4.59 2.11
N PRO A 64 21.48 -3.91 2.97
CA PRO A 64 21.85 -4.43 4.29
C PRO A 64 20.64 -4.77 5.17
N ALA A 65 19.57 -3.98 5.06
CA ALA A 65 18.32 -4.23 5.78
C ALA A 65 17.46 -5.36 5.19
N THR A 66 17.87 -6.04 4.11
CA THR A 66 17.01 -7.03 3.43
C THR A 66 16.60 -8.15 4.37
N ALA A 67 17.54 -8.76 5.09
CA ALA A 67 17.25 -9.84 6.02
C ALA A 67 16.23 -9.42 7.10
N TYR A 68 16.41 -8.22 7.67
CA TYR A 68 15.50 -7.65 8.67
C TYR A 68 14.12 -7.33 8.08
N MET A 69 14.05 -6.81 6.86
CA MET A 69 12.77 -6.50 6.22
C MET A 69 12.00 -7.77 5.85
N LEU A 70 12.70 -8.81 5.39
CA LEU A 70 12.09 -10.11 5.10
C LEU A 70 11.59 -10.80 6.37
N SER A 71 12.29 -10.67 7.50
CA SER A 71 11.81 -11.23 8.77
C SER A 71 10.59 -10.49 9.35
N LEU A 72 10.38 -9.21 8.99
CA LEU A 72 9.20 -8.44 9.36
C LEU A 72 8.00 -8.66 8.44
N LEU A 73 8.20 -9.26 7.26
CA LEU A 73 7.15 -9.47 6.26
C LEU A 73 5.93 -10.26 6.79
N PRO A 74 6.08 -11.33 7.60
CA PRO A 74 4.95 -12.02 8.21
C PRO A 74 4.12 -11.11 9.11
N SER A 75 4.77 -10.28 9.94
CA SER A 75 4.10 -9.33 10.83
C SER A 75 3.34 -8.25 10.06
N ILE A 76 3.94 -7.70 9.00
CA ILE A 76 3.27 -6.74 8.11
C ILE A 76 2.05 -7.39 7.45
N SER A 77 2.20 -8.61 6.95
CA SER A 77 1.12 -9.37 6.31
C SER A 77 -0.02 -9.66 7.30
N LEU A 78 0.29 -10.02 8.54
CA LEU A 78 -0.70 -10.26 9.58
C LEU A 78 -1.48 -8.99 9.93
N ILE A 79 -0.80 -7.84 10.04
CA ILE A 79 -1.45 -6.55 10.30
C ILE A 79 -2.35 -6.16 9.13
N MET A 80 -1.89 -6.33 7.89
CA MET A 80 -2.70 -6.05 6.70
C MET A 80 -3.93 -6.97 6.59
N ARG A 81 -3.78 -8.26 6.92
CA ARG A 81 -4.89 -9.20 6.98
C ARG A 81 -5.90 -8.76 8.05
N THR A 82 -5.41 -8.46 9.25
CA THR A 82 -6.23 -8.02 10.38
C THR A 82 -6.98 -6.74 10.04
N TYR A 83 -6.29 -5.79 9.39
CA TYR A 83 -6.90 -4.56 8.89
C TYR A 83 -8.06 -4.84 7.95
N ASN A 84 -7.91 -5.73 6.96
CA ASN A 84 -8.99 -6.08 6.05
C ASN A 84 -10.17 -6.75 6.79
N LEU A 85 -9.89 -7.58 7.80
CA LEU A 85 -10.91 -8.21 8.63
C LEU A 85 -11.71 -7.20 9.48
N LEU A 86 -11.18 -6.02 9.79
CA LEU A 86 -11.94 -4.95 10.48
C LEU A 86 -13.17 -4.48 9.67
N TRP A 87 -13.17 -4.70 8.36
CA TRP A 87 -14.27 -4.29 7.48
C TRP A 87 -15.41 -5.31 7.41
N THR A 88 -15.23 -6.50 7.97
CA THR A 88 -16.28 -7.52 8.08
C THR A 88 -17.44 -7.01 8.93
N ARG A 89 -18.65 -7.51 8.66
CA ARG A 89 -19.85 -7.10 9.41
C ARG A 89 -19.72 -7.45 10.89
N GLU A 90 -19.13 -8.60 11.19
CA GLU A 90 -18.91 -9.10 12.55
C GLU A 90 -17.93 -8.24 13.33
N ALA A 91 -16.86 -7.74 12.69
CA ALA A 91 -15.91 -6.83 13.32
C ALA A 91 -16.54 -5.45 13.54
N ARG A 92 -17.27 -4.93 12.55
CA ARG A 92 -17.94 -3.62 12.64
C ARG A 92 -19.04 -3.60 13.70
N ALA A 93 -19.77 -4.70 13.89
CA ALA A 93 -20.78 -4.82 14.95
C ALA A 93 -20.18 -4.70 16.37
N LYS A 94 -18.88 -4.92 16.53
CA LYS A 94 -18.17 -4.77 17.82
C LYS A 94 -17.67 -3.35 18.07
N VAL A 95 -17.86 -2.42 17.12
CA VAL A 95 -17.39 -1.03 17.23
C VAL A 95 -18.45 -0.18 17.94
N HIS A 96 -18.00 0.62 18.90
CA HIS A 96 -18.84 1.57 19.62
C HIS A 96 -19.45 2.59 18.65
N PRO A 97 -20.73 2.98 18.79
CA PRO A 97 -21.39 3.91 17.87
C PRO A 97 -20.64 5.23 17.63
N ALA A 98 -19.98 5.76 18.67
CA ALA A 98 -19.15 6.97 18.57
C ALA A 98 -17.95 6.85 17.60
N PHE A 99 -17.52 5.63 17.28
CA PHE A 99 -16.45 5.36 16.31
C PHE A 99 -16.97 4.81 14.98
N ALA A 100 -18.29 4.76 14.76
CA ALA A 100 -18.86 4.22 13.52
C ALA A 100 -18.36 4.96 12.27
N SER A 101 -18.23 6.28 12.35
CA SER A 101 -17.71 7.15 11.28
C SER A 101 -16.19 7.08 11.08
N ALA A 102 -15.45 6.35 11.93
CA ALA A 102 -14.03 6.09 11.69
C ALA A 102 -13.80 5.23 10.43
N TYR A 103 -14.85 4.53 9.98
CA TYR A 103 -14.84 3.77 8.75
C TYR A 103 -15.10 4.64 7.52
N ASP A 104 -15.61 5.86 7.66
CA ASP A 104 -15.90 6.73 6.52
C ASP A 104 -14.63 7.21 5.81
N ILE A 105 -14.81 7.81 4.63
CA ILE A 105 -13.71 8.39 3.85
C ILE A 105 -12.96 9.45 4.69
N HIS A 106 -11.63 9.34 4.73
CA HIS A 106 -10.79 10.31 5.42
C HIS A 106 -10.85 11.67 4.72
N ASP A 107 -10.84 12.76 5.48
CA ASP A 107 -11.12 14.11 4.94
C ASP A 107 -10.10 14.53 3.86
N SER A 108 -8.82 14.14 4.00
CA SER A 108 -7.82 14.37 2.95
C SER A 108 -8.14 13.62 1.65
N GLU A 109 -8.69 12.41 1.73
CA GLU A 109 -9.08 11.63 0.55
C GLU A 109 -10.36 12.17 -0.08
N ARG A 110 -11.32 12.60 0.75
CA ARG A 110 -12.55 13.26 0.31
C ARG A 110 -12.21 14.55 -0.44
N ASN A 111 -11.39 15.41 0.15
CA ASN A 111 -10.99 16.67 -0.44
C ASN A 111 -10.22 16.44 -1.75
N ALA A 112 -9.28 15.48 -1.76
CA ALA A 112 -8.56 15.09 -2.97
C ALA A 112 -9.50 14.56 -4.08
N ALA A 113 -10.55 13.81 -3.72
CA ALA A 113 -11.54 13.31 -4.67
C ALA A 113 -12.42 14.41 -5.26
N LEU A 114 -12.77 15.41 -4.45
CA LEU A 114 -13.55 16.59 -4.85
C LEU A 114 -12.70 17.69 -5.52
N GLY A 115 -11.38 17.53 -5.56
CA GLY A 115 -10.46 18.55 -6.09
C GLY A 115 -10.30 19.77 -5.18
N LEU A 116 -10.77 19.69 -3.94
CA LEU A 116 -10.63 20.73 -2.94
C LEU A 116 -9.19 20.73 -2.42
N ARG A 117 -8.56 21.91 -2.39
CA ARG A 117 -7.28 22.08 -1.71
C ARG A 117 -7.54 22.11 -0.22
N SER A 118 -6.74 21.37 0.55
CA SER A 118 -6.69 21.57 2.00
C SER A 118 -5.96 22.89 2.24
N ASP A 119 -6.70 23.96 2.46
CA ASP A 119 -6.14 25.15 3.09
C ASP A 119 -5.79 24.73 4.51
N VAL A 120 -4.49 24.61 4.77
CA VAL A 120 -4.01 24.21 6.08
C VAL A 120 -4.16 25.43 6.97
N ASP A 121 -5.26 25.52 7.71
CA ASP A 121 -5.39 26.53 8.77
C ASP A 121 -4.35 26.21 9.84
N PHE A 122 -3.26 26.97 9.84
CA PHE A 122 -2.17 26.88 10.82
C PHE A 122 -2.60 27.29 12.24
N SER A 123 -3.86 27.71 12.42
CA SER A 123 -4.46 28.15 13.68
C SER A 123 -4.97 27.03 14.57
N GLU A 124 -5.13 25.79 14.06
CA GLU A 124 -5.53 24.66 14.92
C GLU A 124 -4.31 24.01 15.60
N PRO A 125 -4.29 23.90 16.94
CA PRO A 125 -3.23 23.19 17.63
C PRO A 125 -3.20 21.72 17.19
N PHE A 126 -2.02 21.24 16.74
CA PHE A 126 -1.78 19.87 16.26
C PHE A 126 -2.27 18.74 17.20
N ASN A 127 -2.52 19.07 18.48
CA ASN A 127 -2.91 18.14 19.54
C ASN A 127 -4.40 18.13 19.90
N CYS A 128 -5.26 18.94 19.26
CA CYS A 128 -6.70 19.01 19.60
C CYS A 128 -7.60 18.10 18.74
N LYS A 129 -7.05 17.05 18.13
CA LYS A 129 -7.87 16.13 17.32
C LYS A 129 -8.75 15.28 18.21
N GLN A 130 -10.06 15.28 17.91
CA GLN A 130 -11.01 14.44 18.62
C GLN A 130 -10.60 12.96 18.53
N PRO A 131 -10.94 12.12 19.53
CA PRO A 131 -10.60 10.70 19.53
C PRO A 131 -10.98 9.98 18.23
N LEU A 132 -12.13 10.34 17.65
CA LEU A 132 -12.61 9.84 16.36
C LEU A 132 -11.62 10.13 15.22
N ASP A 133 -11.17 11.37 15.07
CA ASP A 133 -10.24 11.77 14.01
C ASP A 133 -8.90 11.04 14.12
N ARG A 134 -8.46 10.79 15.36
CA ARG A 134 -7.25 9.98 15.63
C ARG A 134 -7.43 8.54 15.15
N VAL A 135 -8.58 7.90 15.42
CA VAL A 135 -8.88 6.55 14.92
C VAL A 135 -9.00 6.54 13.38
N LYS A 136 -9.69 7.52 12.81
CA LYS A 136 -9.88 7.64 11.36
C LYS A 136 -8.55 7.82 10.63
N SER A 137 -7.67 8.68 11.16
CA SER A 137 -6.31 8.89 10.67
C SER A 137 -5.46 7.61 10.79
N PHE A 138 -5.56 6.90 11.91
CA PHE A 138 -4.89 5.60 12.11
C PHE A 138 -5.34 4.57 11.05
N MET A 139 -6.65 4.41 10.85
CA MET A 139 -7.21 3.49 9.85
C MET A 139 -6.78 3.85 8.42
N PHE A 140 -6.63 5.14 8.12
CA PHE A 140 -6.05 5.61 6.86
C PHE A 140 -4.56 5.23 6.75
N ASN A 141 -3.73 5.65 7.70
CA ASN A 141 -2.27 5.50 7.66
C ASN A 141 -1.81 4.05 7.64
N ILE A 142 -2.39 3.16 8.44
CA ILE A 142 -1.96 1.75 8.49
C ILE A 142 -2.12 1.07 7.14
N GLN A 143 -3.26 1.27 6.47
CA GLN A 143 -3.48 0.71 5.14
C GLN A 143 -2.59 1.38 4.11
N ASP A 144 -2.49 2.71 4.14
CA ASP A 144 -1.70 3.51 3.22
C ASP A 144 -0.23 3.08 3.24
N TYR A 145 0.36 3.00 4.44
CA TYR A 145 1.74 2.59 4.64
C TYR A 145 1.94 1.12 4.31
N GLY A 146 1.09 0.22 4.82
CA GLY A 146 1.25 -1.21 4.55
C GLY A 146 1.20 -1.57 3.06
N LEU A 147 0.27 -0.98 2.30
CA LEU A 147 0.20 -1.17 0.85
C LEU A 147 1.42 -0.61 0.13
N GLN A 148 1.94 0.54 0.55
CA GLN A 148 3.14 1.10 -0.04
C GLN A 148 4.39 0.27 0.33
N ILE A 149 4.49 -0.28 1.54
CA ILE A 149 5.64 -1.10 1.98
C ILE A 149 5.68 -2.32 1.07
N LEU A 150 4.58 -3.07 1.00
CA LEU A 150 4.48 -4.29 0.21
C LEU A 150 4.63 -4.02 -1.30
N GLY A 151 4.13 -2.88 -1.78
CA GLY A 151 4.19 -2.52 -3.20
C GLY A 151 5.58 -2.10 -3.67
N ASN A 152 6.32 -1.36 -2.85
CA ASN A 152 7.65 -0.84 -3.20
C ASN A 152 8.80 -1.70 -2.64
N ALA A 153 8.49 -2.77 -1.89
CA ALA A 153 9.49 -3.68 -1.35
C ALA A 153 10.44 -4.22 -2.43
N GLY A 154 9.92 -4.58 -3.60
CA GLY A 154 10.77 -5.05 -4.70
C GLY A 154 11.76 -4.00 -5.24
N GLN A 155 11.44 -2.70 -5.15
CA GLN A 155 12.36 -1.64 -5.56
C GLN A 155 13.57 -1.54 -4.60
N CYS A 156 13.32 -1.66 -3.30
CA CYS A 156 14.34 -1.50 -2.27
C CYS A 156 15.12 -2.79 -1.99
N LEU A 157 14.41 -3.92 -1.90
CA LEU A 157 14.97 -5.22 -1.50
C LEU A 157 15.43 -6.06 -2.70
N GLY A 158 15.02 -5.68 -3.92
CA GLY A 158 15.42 -6.35 -5.15
C GLY A 158 14.83 -7.76 -5.33
N PRO A 159 15.52 -8.63 -6.11
CA PRO A 159 15.03 -9.96 -6.48
C PRO A 159 14.79 -10.90 -5.29
N GLU A 160 15.51 -10.73 -4.18
CA GLU A 160 15.37 -11.59 -2.99
C GLU A 160 13.98 -11.55 -2.39
N PHE A 161 13.35 -10.38 -2.39
CA PHE A 161 11.96 -10.25 -1.98
C PHE A 161 11.05 -11.15 -2.82
N TYR A 162 11.18 -11.10 -4.15
CA TYR A 162 10.38 -11.94 -5.05
C TYR A 162 10.73 -13.43 -5.00
N ARG A 163 11.92 -13.80 -4.52
CA ARG A 163 12.30 -15.21 -4.32
C ARG A 163 11.83 -15.77 -2.98
N CYS A 164 11.21 -14.96 -2.13
CA CYS A 164 10.65 -15.41 -0.86
C CYS A 164 9.59 -16.51 -1.12
N PRO A 165 9.75 -17.72 -0.55
CA PRO A 165 8.82 -18.82 -0.78
C PRO A 165 7.45 -18.48 -0.21
N GLY A 166 6.40 -18.77 -0.96
CA GLY A 166 5.02 -18.49 -0.54
C GLY A 166 4.65 -17.00 -0.53
N LEU A 167 5.47 -16.11 -1.13
CA LEU A 167 5.19 -14.66 -1.14
C LEU A 167 3.82 -14.35 -1.75
N CYS A 168 3.47 -14.99 -2.86
CA CYS A 168 2.22 -14.73 -3.54
C CYS A 168 1.03 -15.11 -2.65
N GLU A 169 1.07 -16.29 -2.05
CA GLU A 169 0.06 -16.79 -1.13
C GLU A 169 -0.04 -15.91 0.11
N ALA A 170 1.09 -15.44 0.65
CA ALA A 170 1.13 -14.51 1.77
C ALA A 170 0.47 -13.17 1.41
N LEU A 171 0.76 -12.58 0.25
CA LEU A 171 0.15 -11.33 -0.20
C LEU A 171 -1.34 -11.50 -0.51
N ALA A 172 -1.73 -12.61 -1.14
CA ALA A 172 -3.11 -12.95 -1.45
C ALA A 172 -3.95 -13.14 -0.17
N SER A 173 -3.39 -13.83 0.83
CA SER A 173 -4.04 -14.10 2.11
C SER A 173 -3.95 -12.94 3.11
N SER A 174 -3.27 -11.85 2.77
CA SER A 174 -3.16 -10.63 3.59
C SER A 174 -3.75 -9.41 2.90
N ALA A 175 -2.95 -8.67 2.13
CA ALA A 175 -3.35 -7.42 1.50
C ALA A 175 -4.55 -7.58 0.54
N LEU A 176 -4.72 -8.76 -0.05
CA LEU A 176 -5.85 -9.09 -0.93
C LEU A 176 -6.94 -9.96 -0.29
N ALA A 177 -6.89 -10.17 1.03
CA ALA A 177 -7.95 -10.91 1.73
C ALA A 177 -9.20 -10.04 1.88
N GLY A 178 -10.39 -10.61 1.65
CA GLY A 178 -11.67 -9.97 1.97
C GLY A 178 -11.96 -8.69 1.17
N LEU A 179 -11.50 -8.59 -0.09
CA LEU A 179 -11.70 -7.39 -0.92
C LEU A 179 -13.19 -7.07 -1.19
N ASP A 180 -14.05 -8.07 -1.12
CA ASP A 180 -15.51 -7.94 -1.22
C ASP A 180 -16.09 -7.04 -0.11
N GLN A 181 -15.54 -7.15 1.11
CA GLN A 181 -15.96 -6.37 2.28
C GLN A 181 -15.43 -4.93 2.27
N LEU A 182 -14.37 -4.66 1.50
CA LEU A 182 -13.78 -3.33 1.43
C LEU A 182 -14.63 -2.38 0.57
N PRO A 183 -14.84 -1.13 1.04
CA PRO A 183 -15.47 -0.09 0.24
C PRO A 183 -14.50 0.46 -0.81
N ASP A 184 -15.06 1.20 -1.76
CA ASP A 184 -14.37 1.60 -2.99
C ASP A 184 -13.15 2.47 -2.77
N TYR A 185 -13.22 3.43 -1.84
CA TYR A 185 -12.10 4.30 -1.52
C TYR A 185 -10.93 3.51 -0.91
N ARG A 186 -11.20 2.39 -0.22
CA ARG A 186 -10.18 1.49 0.34
C ARG A 186 -9.65 0.49 -0.68
N LEU A 187 -10.46 0.10 -1.65
CA LEU A 187 -10.04 -0.76 -2.75
C LEU A 187 -9.20 -0.03 -3.78
N ARG A 188 -9.51 1.23 -4.06
CA ARG A 188 -8.85 2.02 -5.10
C ARG A 188 -7.31 1.99 -4.98
N PRO A 189 -6.67 2.17 -3.81
CA PRO A 189 -5.22 2.04 -3.67
C PRO A 189 -4.65 0.66 -4.04
N ILE A 190 -5.44 -0.40 -3.91
CA ILE A 190 -5.08 -1.80 -4.22
C ILE A 190 -5.24 -2.06 -5.72
N VAL A 191 -6.43 -1.77 -6.27
CA VAL A 191 -6.86 -2.22 -7.61
C VAL A 191 -6.50 -1.27 -8.74
N HIS A 192 -5.89 -0.11 -8.45
CA HIS A 192 -5.59 0.89 -9.48
C HIS A 192 -4.45 0.46 -10.42
N ILE A 193 -4.79 -0.42 -11.36
CA ILE A 193 -3.91 -1.06 -12.35
C ILE A 193 -4.09 -0.41 -13.74
N LEU A 194 -5.07 0.48 -13.91
CA LEU A 194 -5.43 1.11 -15.19
C LEU A 194 -4.24 1.77 -15.92
N HIS A 195 -3.22 2.23 -15.20
CA HIS A 195 -2.00 2.73 -15.85
C HIS A 195 -1.07 1.62 -16.38
N LEU A 196 -1.06 0.42 -15.79
CA LEU A 196 -0.26 -0.71 -16.29
C LEU A 196 -0.76 -1.23 -17.63
N VAL A 197 -2.09 -1.31 -17.81
CA VAL A 197 -2.69 -1.84 -19.04
C VAL A 197 -2.55 -0.85 -20.20
N ILE A 198 -2.75 0.45 -19.93
CA ILE A 198 -2.68 1.49 -20.98
C ILE A 198 -1.23 1.79 -21.37
N SER A 199 -0.26 1.72 -20.44
CA SER A 199 1.14 2.04 -20.76
C SER A 199 1.95 0.89 -21.35
N ARG A 200 1.46 -0.36 -21.29
CA ARG A 200 2.17 -1.53 -21.88
C ARG A 200 1.50 -2.08 -23.14
N GLY A 201 0.48 -1.41 -23.67
CA GLY A 201 -0.05 -1.67 -25.02
C GLY A 201 0.91 -1.27 -26.16
N GLY A 202 2.11 -0.77 -25.86
CA GLY A 202 3.17 -0.50 -26.83
C GLY A 202 4.55 -0.82 -26.25
N CYS A 203 5.29 -1.66 -26.97
CA CYS A 203 6.72 -1.97 -26.82
C CYS A 203 7.25 -2.45 -25.45
N LEU A 204 7.52 -3.77 -25.37
CA LEU A 204 8.74 -4.26 -24.74
C LEU A 204 9.91 -3.92 -25.68
N ASP A 205 10.41 -2.70 -25.62
CA ASP A 205 11.81 -2.44 -25.96
C ASP A 205 12.27 -1.05 -25.50
N ALA A 206 13.57 -0.97 -25.24
CA ALA A 206 14.37 0.23 -25.02
C ALA A 206 14.38 0.87 -23.61
N ARG A 207 15.52 0.66 -22.95
CA ARG A 207 16.64 1.62 -22.82
C ARG A 207 16.31 2.98 -22.17
N ILE A 208 17.08 3.23 -21.12
CA ILE A 208 17.42 4.50 -20.45
C ILE A 208 17.21 5.70 -21.37
N ASP A 209 16.32 6.63 -20.99
CA ASP A 209 16.52 8.05 -21.26
C ASP A 209 15.66 9.00 -20.40
N GLY A 210 16.36 9.94 -19.78
CA GLY A 210 16.11 11.37 -20.00
C GLY A 210 14.77 11.97 -19.56
N LYS A 211 14.81 12.60 -18.37
CA LYS A 211 14.08 13.81 -17.96
C LYS A 211 12.98 14.30 -18.93
N ARG A 212 11.71 14.09 -18.57
CA ARG A 212 10.61 15.01 -18.95
C ARG A 212 9.72 15.27 -17.75
N GLY A 213 9.85 16.49 -17.22
CA GLY A 213 8.93 17.08 -16.26
C GLY A 213 7.58 17.33 -16.92
N ILE A 214 6.64 16.42 -16.65
CA ILE A 214 5.22 16.73 -16.70
C ILE A 214 4.75 16.39 -15.30
N GLU A 215 4.28 17.39 -14.57
CA GLU A 215 3.65 17.28 -13.27
C GLU A 215 2.28 16.60 -13.43
N ARG A 216 2.29 15.36 -13.93
CA ARG A 216 1.13 14.48 -13.90
C ARG A 216 0.84 14.29 -12.42
N LYS A 217 -0.25 14.87 -11.91
CA LYS A 217 -0.84 14.57 -10.59
C LYS A 217 -0.57 13.10 -10.31
N LYS A 218 0.41 12.81 -9.45
CA LYS A 218 0.91 11.44 -9.21
C LYS A 218 -0.26 10.67 -8.60
N ARG A 219 -1.06 10.04 -9.45
CA ARG A 219 -2.20 9.25 -9.02
C ARG A 219 -1.63 8.13 -8.18
N ILE A 220 -1.95 8.12 -6.89
CA ILE A 220 -1.22 7.37 -5.88
C ILE A 220 -1.50 5.88 -6.08
N VAL A 221 -0.59 5.18 -6.77
CA VAL A 221 -0.64 3.72 -6.89
C VAL A 221 0.32 3.14 -5.89
N ARG A 222 -0.23 2.40 -4.93
CA ARG A 222 0.50 2.04 -3.71
C ARG A 222 1.05 0.62 -3.76
N PHE A 223 0.28 -0.31 -4.33
CA PHE A 223 0.59 -1.74 -4.23
C PHE A 223 0.89 -2.41 -5.58
N VAL A 224 -0.13 -2.74 -6.38
CA VAL A 224 0.04 -3.67 -7.52
C VAL A 224 0.95 -3.10 -8.62
N LYS A 225 0.86 -1.80 -8.93
CA LYS A 225 1.71 -1.19 -9.95
C LYS A 225 3.21 -1.26 -9.61
N PRO A 226 3.70 -0.71 -8.49
CA PRO A 226 5.12 -0.80 -8.17
C PRO A 226 5.57 -2.26 -8.03
N PHE A 227 4.74 -3.15 -7.47
CA PHE A 227 5.05 -4.57 -7.35
C PHE A 227 5.29 -5.23 -8.73
N VAL A 228 4.44 -4.96 -9.72
CA VAL A 228 4.61 -5.51 -11.07
C VAL A 228 5.76 -4.84 -11.82
N LEU A 229 5.98 -3.54 -11.63
CA LEU A 229 7.02 -2.79 -12.32
C LEU A 229 8.42 -3.19 -11.87
N HIS A 230 8.62 -3.43 -10.58
CA HIS A 230 9.92 -3.78 -10.00
C HIS A 230 10.21 -5.28 -9.98
N CYS A 231 9.28 -6.12 -10.47
CA CYS A 231 9.49 -7.56 -10.55
C CYS A 231 10.39 -7.93 -11.75
N PRO A 232 11.52 -8.63 -11.53
CA PRO A 232 12.37 -9.17 -12.59
C PRO A 232 11.59 -10.07 -13.54
N CYS A 233 11.90 -10.03 -14.84
CA CYS A 233 11.16 -10.77 -15.88
C CYS A 233 11.08 -12.28 -15.58
N GLU A 234 12.18 -12.88 -15.11
CA GLU A 234 12.28 -14.29 -14.72
C GLU A 234 11.24 -14.72 -13.66
N LEU A 235 10.88 -13.83 -12.74
CA LEU A 235 10.02 -14.13 -11.58
C LEU A 235 8.57 -13.71 -11.79
N ARG A 236 8.25 -13.04 -12.91
CA ARG A 236 6.88 -12.58 -13.20
C ARG A 236 5.91 -13.75 -13.33
N GLY A 237 6.34 -14.83 -13.97
CA GLY A 237 5.52 -16.03 -14.17
C GLY A 237 5.11 -16.70 -12.86
N THR A 238 6.02 -16.72 -11.89
CA THR A 238 5.87 -17.39 -10.60
C THR A 238 5.18 -16.54 -9.55
N VAL A 239 5.42 -15.23 -9.51
CA VAL A 239 4.91 -14.37 -8.42
C VAL A 239 3.83 -13.41 -8.89
N VAL A 240 4.04 -12.74 -10.02
CA VAL A 240 3.13 -11.70 -10.49
C VAL A 240 1.87 -12.32 -11.11
N LEU A 241 2.00 -13.32 -11.98
CA LEU A 241 0.85 -13.91 -12.65
C LEU A 241 -0.15 -14.54 -11.67
N PRO A 242 0.26 -15.33 -10.65
CA PRO A 242 -0.70 -15.88 -9.69
C PRO A 242 -1.39 -14.79 -8.86
N LEU A 243 -0.66 -13.73 -8.47
CA LEU A 243 -1.24 -12.60 -7.75
C LEU A 243 -2.28 -11.86 -8.59
N LEU A 244 -1.98 -11.61 -9.87
CA LEU A 244 -2.93 -10.99 -10.80
C LEU A 244 -4.12 -11.90 -11.12
N LYS A 245 -3.92 -13.22 -11.21
CA LYS A 245 -5.00 -14.21 -11.36
C LYS A 245 -5.95 -14.19 -10.17
N ALA A 246 -5.45 -13.97 -8.96
CA ALA A 246 -6.30 -13.82 -7.77
C ALA A 246 -7.09 -12.49 -7.78
N LEU A 247 -6.48 -11.42 -8.29
CA LEU A 247 -7.06 -10.07 -8.22
C LEU A 247 -8.01 -9.72 -9.37
N PHE A 248 -7.66 -10.06 -10.61
CA PHE A 248 -8.39 -9.61 -11.79
C PHE A 248 -9.83 -10.10 -11.91
N PRO A 249 -10.15 -11.38 -11.63
CA PRO A 249 -11.54 -11.84 -11.67
C PRO A 249 -12.42 -11.03 -10.71
N PHE A 250 -11.94 -10.78 -9.50
CA PHE A 250 -12.63 -9.94 -8.51
C PHE A 250 -12.85 -8.51 -9.02
N VAL A 251 -11.80 -7.87 -9.55
CA VAL A 251 -11.90 -6.49 -10.06
C VAL A 251 -12.90 -6.41 -11.22
N PHE A 252 -12.84 -7.36 -12.15
CA PHE A 252 -13.73 -7.43 -13.29
C PHE A 252 -15.19 -7.59 -12.86
N GLN A 253 -15.50 -8.56 -11.99
CA GLN A 253 -16.84 -8.79 -11.47
C GLN A 253 -17.39 -7.56 -10.72
N LYS A 254 -16.58 -6.94 -9.85
CA LYS A 254 -17.01 -5.77 -9.07
C LYS A 254 -17.25 -4.54 -9.94
N LEU A 255 -16.44 -4.35 -11.00
CA LEU A 255 -16.64 -3.25 -11.94
C LEU A 255 -17.89 -3.47 -12.79
N ASN A 256 -18.10 -4.68 -13.34
CA ASN A 256 -19.30 -5.00 -14.12
C ASN A 256 -20.57 -4.80 -13.31
N SER A 257 -20.63 -5.37 -12.10
CA SER A 257 -21.80 -5.25 -11.22
C SER A 257 -22.15 -3.78 -10.92
N LYS A 258 -21.15 -2.93 -10.71
CA LYS A 258 -21.37 -1.50 -10.49
C LYS A 258 -21.80 -0.75 -11.72
N TRP A 259 -21.23 -1.10 -12.86
CA TRP A 259 -21.57 -0.47 -14.12
C TRP A 259 -23.00 -0.81 -14.52
N GLU A 260 -23.44 -2.06 -14.29
CA GLU A 260 -24.83 -2.48 -14.43
C GLU A 260 -25.76 -1.68 -13.51
N ASN A 261 -25.43 -1.57 -12.23
CA ASN A 261 -26.20 -0.74 -11.29
C ASN A 261 -26.27 0.73 -11.73
N PHE A 262 -25.17 1.28 -12.26
CA PHE A 262 -25.15 2.63 -12.79
C PHE A 262 -26.07 2.78 -14.01
N ARG A 263 -26.02 1.84 -14.95
CA ARG A 263 -26.91 1.79 -16.12
C ARG A 263 -28.38 1.67 -15.71
N LEU A 264 -28.70 0.84 -14.72
CA LEU A 264 -30.07 0.70 -14.23
C LEU A 264 -30.59 1.99 -13.58
N LYS A 265 -29.72 2.76 -12.91
CA LYS A 265 -30.11 3.99 -12.20
C LYS A 265 -30.18 5.23 -13.10
N TYR A 266 -29.34 5.31 -14.13
CA TYR A 266 -29.16 6.53 -14.94
C TYR A 266 -29.25 6.28 -16.45
N GLY A 267 -29.64 5.09 -16.89
CA GLY A 267 -29.72 4.71 -18.30
C GLY A 267 -31.04 5.03 -18.99
N ASN A 268 -31.87 5.90 -18.40
CA ASN A 268 -33.01 6.53 -19.06
C ASN A 268 -32.61 7.91 -19.58
#